data_AF-A0AAD3T2A6-F1
#
_entry.id   AF-A0AAD3T2A6-F1
#
_cell.length_a   1.000
_cell.length_b   1.000
_cell.length_c   1.000
_cell.angle_alpha   90.00
_cell.angle_beta   90.00
_cell.angle_gamma   90.00
#
_symmetry.space_group_name_H-M   'P 1'
#
loop_
_entity.id
_entity.type
_entity.pdbx_description
1 polymer ?
#
loop_
_entity_poly.entity_id
_entity_poly.type
_entity_poly.pdbx_seq_one_letter_code
_entity_poly.pdbx_strand_id
1 'polypeptide(L)'
;MRQAAGEDPDDYMQWHQLGLHCLRTQQFKMSQKYLTAAVARSRECSYAWSNLGYAPAYNNLGLVFVAEGQLEEAKFCFDKALQSDPLLDAAKSNMVKVVALSRICMSFPSCLLQD
;
A
#
# COMPACT_ATOMS: atom_id res chain seq x y z
N MET A 1 -25.45 10.75 -18.01
CA MET A 1 -25.92 10.01 -16.81
C MET A 1 -24.76 9.90 -15.84
N ARG A 2 -24.74 10.74 -14.79
CA ARG A 2 -23.76 10.64 -13.69
C ARG A 2 -24.34 9.70 -12.67
N GLN A 3 -23.75 8.52 -12.46
CA GLN A 3 -24.08 7.69 -11.30
C GLN A 3 -23.45 8.33 -10.07
N ALA A 4 -24.13 9.35 -9.53
CA ALA A 4 -23.91 9.86 -8.18
C ALA A 4 -24.70 8.99 -7.19
N ALA A 5 -24.42 7.69 -7.22
CA ALA A 5 -25.01 6.74 -6.27
C ALA A 5 -24.11 6.73 -5.02
N GLY A 6 -24.59 7.37 -3.95
CA GLY A 6 -24.23 7.08 -2.57
C GLY A 6 -22.74 6.81 -2.31
N GLU A 7 -21.87 7.78 -2.55
CA GLU A 7 -20.56 7.79 -1.89
C GLU A 7 -20.84 8.10 -0.41
N ASP A 8 -21.04 7.06 0.39
CA ASP A 8 -20.97 7.22 1.84
C ASP A 8 -19.53 7.68 2.13
N PRO A 9 -19.30 8.94 2.52
CA PRO A 9 -17.95 9.51 2.56
C PRO A 9 -17.03 8.84 3.59
N ASP A 10 -17.61 7.97 4.42
CA ASP A 10 -17.02 7.25 5.55
C ASP A 10 -16.65 5.79 5.23
N ASP A 11 -17.04 5.24 4.07
CA ASP A 11 -16.74 3.85 3.76
C ASP A 11 -15.32 3.69 3.20
N TYR A 12 -14.37 3.39 4.10
CA TYR A 12 -13.00 3.04 3.77
C TYR A 12 -12.90 1.91 2.72
N MET A 13 -13.87 0.99 2.65
CA MET A 13 -13.85 -0.14 1.73
C MET A 13 -13.88 0.34 0.29
N GLN A 14 -14.69 1.37 0.01
CA GLN A 14 -14.82 1.91 -1.34
C GLN A 14 -13.47 2.46 -1.83
N TRP A 15 -12.79 3.25 -1.00
CA TRP A 15 -11.46 3.77 -1.30
C TRP A 15 -10.42 2.65 -1.47
N HIS A 16 -10.48 1.61 -0.63
CA HIS A 16 -9.61 0.45 -0.76
C HIS A 16 -9.84 -0.30 -2.09
N GLN A 17 -11.09 -0.54 -2.48
CA GLN A 17 -11.43 -1.20 -3.74
C GLN A 17 -11.00 -0.39 -4.96
N LEU A 18 -11.17 0.95 -4.93
CA LEU A 18 -10.67 1.83 -5.98
C LEU A 18 -9.14 1.78 -6.09
N GLY A 19 -8.43 1.77 -4.96
CA GLY A 19 -6.99 1.55 -4.91
C GLY A 19 -6.56 0.24 -5.57
N LEU A 20 -7.24 -0.87 -5.24
CA LEU A 20 -7.01 -2.18 -5.85
C LEU A 20 -7.30 -2.21 -7.36
N HIS A 21 -8.35 -1.51 -7.81
CA HIS A 21 -8.65 -1.37 -9.23
C HIS A 21 -7.53 -0.59 -9.96
N CYS A 22 -7.04 0.49 -9.35
CA CYS A 22 -5.90 1.24 -9.86
C CYS A 22 -4.62 0.42 -9.93
N LEU A 23 -4.35 -0.44 -8.92
CA LEU A 23 -3.25 -1.40 -8.97
C LEU A 23 -3.37 -2.34 -10.16
N ARG A 24 -4.55 -2.94 -10.38
CA ARG A 24 -4.79 -3.83 -11.52
C ARG A 24 -4.63 -3.13 -12.87
N THR A 25 -4.90 -1.84 -12.93
CA THR A 25 -4.76 -1.01 -14.14
C THR A 25 -3.42 -0.27 -14.23
N GLN A 26 -2.46 -0.60 -13.35
CA GLN A 26 -1.11 0.01 -13.27
C GLN A 26 -1.11 1.54 -13.08
N GLN A 27 -2.20 2.11 -12.58
CA GLN A 27 -2.29 3.53 -12.25
C GLN A 27 -1.75 3.78 -10.83
N PHE A 28 -0.43 3.67 -10.66
CA PHE A 28 0.24 3.72 -9.34
C PHE A 28 -0.07 5.00 -8.55
N LYS A 29 -0.01 6.18 -9.21
CA LYS A 29 -0.35 7.47 -8.58
C LYS A 29 -1.78 7.53 -8.04
N MET A 30 -2.75 7.00 -8.79
CA MET A 30 -4.15 6.96 -8.35
C MET A 30 -4.34 5.94 -7.23
N SER A 31 -3.68 4.78 -7.34
CA SER A 31 -3.69 3.77 -6.28
C SER A 31 -3.19 4.35 -4.95
N GLN A 32 -2.04 5.04 -4.97
CA GLN A 32 -1.47 5.69 -3.81
C GLN A 32 -2.47 6.67 -3.18
N LYS A 33 -3.12 7.52 -3.99
CA LYS A 33 -4.14 8.47 -3.54
C LYS A 33 -5.30 7.78 -2.84
N TYR A 34 -5.87 6.74 -3.46
CA TYR A 34 -7.04 6.05 -2.92
C TYR A 34 -6.71 5.22 -1.66
N LEU A 35 -5.57 4.54 -1.63
CA LEU A 35 -5.13 3.78 -0.45
C LEU A 35 -4.78 4.70 0.72
N THR A 36 -4.17 5.85 0.47
CA THR A 36 -3.88 6.86 1.52
C THR A 36 -5.17 7.42 2.11
N ALA A 37 -6.18 7.68 1.27
CA ALA A 37 -7.50 8.11 1.73
C ALA A 37 -8.19 7.04 2.59
N ALA A 38 -8.10 5.76 2.18
CA ALA A 38 -8.62 4.63 2.96
C ALA A 38 -7.96 4.55 4.34
N VAL A 39 -6.64 4.71 4.42
CA VAL A 39 -5.87 4.71 5.68
C VAL A 39 -6.25 5.90 6.58
N ALA A 40 -6.36 7.10 6.02
CA ALA A 40 -6.69 8.31 6.78
C ALA A 40 -8.05 8.18 7.46
N ARG A 41 -9.06 7.71 6.72
CA ARG A 41 -10.41 7.44 7.23
C ARG A 41 -10.43 6.25 8.20
N SER A 42 -9.64 5.21 7.93
CA SER A 42 -9.51 4.06 8.85
C SER A 42 -9.01 4.44 10.25
N ARG A 43 -8.36 5.59 10.41
CA ARG A 43 -7.93 6.12 11.71
C ARG A 43 -9.06 6.83 12.47
N GLU A 44 -10.12 7.24 11.79
CA GLU A 44 -11.19 8.09 12.33
C GLU A 44 -12.35 7.28 12.93
N CYS A 45 -12.63 6.04 12.48
CA CYS A 45 -13.63 5.19 13.17
C CYS A 45 -12.99 4.27 14.21
N SER A 46 -13.35 4.55 15.46
CA SER A 46 -12.90 3.83 16.65
C SER A 46 -13.41 2.38 16.78
N TYR A 47 -14.35 1.92 15.94
CA TYR A 47 -15.13 0.71 16.22
C TYR A 47 -14.92 -0.49 15.25
N ALA A 48 -14.12 -0.38 14.19
CA ALA A 48 -14.02 -1.46 13.18
C ALA A 48 -12.61 -1.88 12.70
N TRP A 49 -11.52 -1.15 13.03
CA TRP A 49 -10.36 -1.10 12.12
C TRP A 49 -9.00 -1.59 12.57
N SER A 50 -8.84 -2.15 13.76
CA SER A 50 -7.50 -2.57 14.20
C SER A 50 -6.84 -3.59 13.25
N ASN A 51 -7.64 -4.44 12.59
CA ASN A 51 -7.12 -5.49 11.69
C ASN A 51 -7.72 -5.52 10.27
N LEU A 52 -9.01 -5.20 10.06
CA LEU A 52 -9.66 -5.56 8.79
C LEU A 52 -9.30 -4.65 7.59
N GLY A 53 -8.97 -3.39 7.85
CA GLY A 53 -8.79 -2.39 6.79
C GLY A 53 -7.42 -1.73 6.76
N TYR A 54 -6.88 -1.40 7.94
CA TYR A 54 -5.67 -0.62 8.06
C TYR A 54 -4.42 -1.41 7.59
N ALA A 55 -4.22 -2.62 8.12
CA ALA A 55 -3.07 -3.45 7.74
C ALA A 55 -3.06 -3.86 6.25
N PRO A 56 -4.17 -4.33 5.66
CA PRO A 56 -4.22 -4.63 4.22
C PRO A 56 -4.01 -3.41 3.34
N ALA A 57 -4.51 -2.22 3.73
CA ALA A 57 -4.31 -1.00 2.96
C ALA A 57 -2.83 -0.58 2.93
N TYR A 58 -2.13 -0.63 4.05
CA TYR A 58 -0.68 -0.40 4.10
C TYR A 58 0.12 -1.44 3.33
N ASN A 59 -0.26 -2.71 3.39
CA ASN A 59 0.37 -3.75 2.58
C ASN A 59 0.24 -3.44 1.08
N ASN A 60 -0.94 -3.04 0.61
CA ASN A 60 -1.15 -2.71 -0.80
C ASN A 60 -0.41 -1.42 -1.20
N LEU A 61 -0.33 -0.44 -0.30
CA LEU A 61 0.45 0.78 -0.51
C LEU A 61 1.95 0.46 -0.64
N GLY A 62 2.46 -0.45 0.18
CA GLY A 62 3.83 -0.95 0.07
C GLY A 62 4.10 -1.60 -1.30
N LEU A 63 3.15 -2.38 -1.82
CA LEU A 63 3.28 -2.96 -3.17
C LEU A 63 3.31 -1.91 -4.28
N VAL A 64 2.57 -0.79 -4.14
CA VAL A 64 2.68 0.35 -5.08
C VAL A 64 4.10 0.90 -5.07
N PHE A 65 4.66 1.17 -3.89
CA PHE A 65 6.01 1.70 -3.78
C PHE A 65 7.07 0.73 -4.29
N VAL A 66 6.89 -0.58 -4.11
CA VAL A 66 7.76 -1.59 -4.75
C VAL A 66 7.71 -1.47 -6.27
N ALA A 67 6.52 -1.33 -6.85
CA ALA A 67 6.36 -1.17 -8.29
C ALA A 67 6.98 0.14 -8.81
N GLU A 68 7.01 1.19 -7.99
CA GLU A 68 7.66 2.48 -8.29
C GLU A 68 9.18 2.49 -8.00
N GLY A 69 9.74 1.40 -7.47
CA GLY A 69 11.16 1.30 -7.11
C GLY A 69 11.55 2.00 -5.79
N GLN A 70 10.56 2.56 -5.08
CA GLN A 70 10.71 3.25 -3.79
C GLN A 70 10.75 2.25 -2.64
N LEU A 71 11.88 1.54 -2.51
CA LEU A 71 12.01 0.42 -1.57
C LEU A 71 11.97 0.85 -0.08
N GLU A 72 12.42 2.06 0.26
CA GLU A 72 12.39 2.54 1.65
C GLU A 72 10.96 2.89 2.11
N GLU A 73 10.19 3.56 1.26
CA GLU A 73 8.78 3.86 1.47
C GLU A 73 7.95 2.57 1.52
N ALA A 74 8.29 1.58 0.69
CA ALA A 74 7.68 0.26 0.75
C ALA A 74 7.93 -0.43 2.11
N LYS A 75 9.16 -0.41 2.62
CA LYS A 75 9.48 -0.95 3.97
C LYS A 75 8.67 -0.28 5.05
N PHE A 76 8.59 1.05 5.02
CA PHE A 76 7.79 1.81 5.99
C PHE A 76 6.31 1.38 5.98
N CYS A 77 5.75 1.17 4.79
CA CYS A 77 4.37 0.72 4.66
C CYS A 77 4.16 -0.70 5.20
N PHE A 78 5.04 -1.65 4.88
CA PHE A 78 4.93 -3.00 5.43
C PHE A 78 5.13 -3.04 6.94
N ASP A 79 6.03 -2.22 7.47
CA ASP A 79 6.23 -2.08 8.92
C ASP A 79 4.96 -1.56 9.61
N LYS A 80 4.28 -0.56 9.03
CA LYS A 80 2.99 -0.07 9.54
C LYS A 80 1.88 -1.13 9.47
N ALA A 81 1.85 -1.92 8.40
CA ALA A 81 0.91 -3.03 8.29
C ALA A 81 1.13 -4.06 9.42
N LEU A 82 2.39 -4.40 9.72
CA LEU A 82 2.76 -5.36 10.76
C LEU A 82 2.61 -4.81 12.19
N GLN A 83 2.75 -3.50 12.39
CA GLN A 83 2.44 -2.85 13.68
C GLN A 83 0.94 -2.97 14.00
N SER A 84 0.08 -2.92 12.99
CA SER A 84 -1.37 -3.03 13.16
C SER A 84 -1.82 -4.48 13.25
N ASP A 85 -1.36 -5.33 12.32
CA ASP A 85 -1.64 -6.77 12.31
C ASP A 85 -0.32 -7.55 12.17
N PRO A 86 0.28 -7.98 13.29
CA PRO A 86 1.48 -8.81 13.29
C PRO A 86 1.27 -10.20 12.68
N LEU A 87 0.03 -10.64 12.45
CA LEU A 87 -0.31 -11.93 11.85
C LEU A 87 -0.53 -11.83 10.34
N LEU A 88 -0.37 -10.64 9.74
CA LEU A 88 -0.51 -10.45 8.29
C LEU A 88 0.66 -11.06 7.52
N ASP A 89 0.55 -12.34 7.16
CA ASP A 89 1.60 -13.08 6.44
C ASP A 89 1.99 -12.46 5.09
N ALA A 90 1.02 -11.83 4.41
CA ALA A 90 1.28 -11.10 3.17
C ALA A 90 2.30 -9.98 3.38
N ALA A 91 2.15 -9.18 4.44
CA ALA A 91 3.06 -8.09 4.76
C ALA A 91 4.45 -8.60 5.17
N LYS A 92 4.53 -9.71 5.92
CA LYS A 92 5.81 -10.36 6.25
C LYS A 92 6.55 -10.81 5.00
N SER A 93 5.88 -11.56 4.14
CA SER A 93 6.45 -12.06 2.88
C SER A 93 6.93 -10.90 1.99
N ASN A 94 6.12 -9.84 1.87
CA ASN A 94 6.47 -8.68 1.07
C ASN A 94 7.65 -7.90 1.67
N MET A 95 7.71 -7.73 2.99
CA MET A 95 8.84 -7.10 3.68
C MET A 95 10.15 -7.86 3.44
N VAL A 96 10.13 -9.19 3.50
CA VAL A 96 11.31 -10.03 3.20
C VAL A 96 11.80 -9.79 1.77
N LYS A 97 10.88 -9.74 0.79
CA LYS A 97 11.22 -9.44 -0.60
C LYS A 97 11.85 -8.06 -0.76
N VAL A 98 11.28 -7.03 -0.13
CA VAL A 98 11.82 -5.66 -0.22
C VAL A 98 13.18 -5.53 0.44
N VAL A 99 13.37 -6.15 1.60
CA VAL A 99 14.68 -6.16 2.29
C VAL A 99 15.73 -6.89 1.42
N ALA A 100 15.35 -7.99 0.77
CA ALA A 100 16.24 -8.69 -0.17
C ALA A 100 16.59 -7.80 -1.38
N LEU A 101 15.59 -7.17 -2.01
CA LEU A 101 15.80 -6.26 -3.15
C LEU A 101 16.68 -5.06 -2.79
N SER A 102 16.45 -4.46 -1.62
CA SER A 102 17.24 -3.32 -1.13
C SER A 102 18.70 -3.71 -0.87
N ARG A 103 18.95 -4.91 -0.33
CA ARG A 103 20.32 -5.45 -0.17
C ARG A 103 21.00 -5.72 -1.50
N ILE A 104 20.28 -6.25 -2.49
CA ILE A 104 20.82 -6.51 -3.83
C ILE A 104 21.23 -5.20 -4.51
N CYS A 105 20.37 -4.16 -4.44
CA CYS A 105 20.65 -2.84 -4.99
C CYS A 105 21.87 -2.16 -4.34
N MET A 106 22.09 -2.38 -3.03
CA MET A 106 23.27 -1.89 -2.31
C MET A 106 24.55 -2.69 -2.61
N SER A 107 24.41 -3.96 -3.02
CA SER A 107 25.54 -4.85 -3.34
C SER A 107 26.04 -4.75 -4.79
N PHE A 108 25.29 -4.09 -5.67
CA PHE A 108 25.73 -3.72 -7.02
C PHE A 108 25.58 -2.20 -7.23
N PRO A 109 26.56 -1.38 -6.80
CA PRO A 109 26.61 0.02 -7.23
C PRO A 109 27.07 0.19 -8.69
N SER A 110 27.18 -0.89 -9.47
CA SER A 110 27.71 -0.87 -10.83
C SER A 110 26.62 -0.99 -11.90
N CYS A 111 26.61 0.00 -12.79
CA CYS A 111 25.91 0.08 -14.08
C CYS A 111 24.49 0.66 -14.07
N LEU A 112 24.36 1.94 -13.71
CA LEU A 112 23.55 2.84 -14.54
C LEU A 112 24.39 3.22 -15.77
N LEU A 113 24.14 2.52 -16.87
CA LEU A 113 24.42 3.00 -18.23
C LEU A 113 23.72 4.36 -18.39
N GLN A 114 24.50 5.43 -18.43
CA GLN A 114 24.17 6.61 -19.21
C GLN A 114 24.74 6.37 -20.60
N ASP A 115 23.87 6.06 -21.56
CA ASP A 115 24.08 6.42 -22.97
C ASP A 115 23.48 7.81 -23.21
#